data_AF-A0A7S2LSM6-F1
#
_entry.id   AF-A0A7S2LSM6-F1
#
_cell.length_a   1.000
_cell.length_b   1.000
_cell.length_c   1.000
_cell.angle_alpha   90.00
_cell.angle_beta   90.00
_cell.angle_gamma   90.00
#
_symmetry.space_group_name_H-M   'P 1'
#
loop_
_entity.id
_entity.type
_entity.pdbx_description
1 polymer ?
#
loop_
_entity_poly.entity_id
_entity_poly.type
_entity_poly.pdbx_seq_one_letter_code
_entity_poly.pdbx_strand_id
1 'polypeptide(L)'
;ASTDALSLPGALNMYVTAKGMRTSAPPHTDRQDVLVVQMEGAKRWRVFTPPTDGDVKPNADPFARGKGEDSLPLHTLLEGSEGRLGSELLMDVVTREGDVLYIPAGFPHTTDTVEESNDVDYDTSIHLTFNIDTHVWDLDYLAARSAALQRNKVNDSLSPQSENRYVGKVNQLPQNLRSQLVDALPLEFLDIVPSESPDFMKGIAKQLAKKCNLVDEATGQSAELSEASYVEALERIHSYGSDILDVHRDMYLAAVEEGRLRKAEDAMTAHLKKDDGEVTMSNERMQRLSLFRVRPFFEQIESLKKDLYSWCVSGESIAQESAASSQLDPNWQFTAALKVGDEVEADLGGAFFAGKIAQVTGNTYNVVFFDGDRENGLERDQIKLLNPPTAADEDEFDTTGMTPKEIKRMRKKMEKKKRK
;
A
#
# COMPACT_ATOMS: atom_id res chain seq x y z
N ALA A 1 -10.39 17.50 -13.08
CA ALA A 1 -9.82 17.46 -14.45
C ALA A 1 -8.96 16.21 -14.66
N SER A 2 -7.75 16.11 -14.10
CA SER A 2 -6.90 14.90 -14.28
C SER A 2 -7.57 13.63 -13.73
N THR A 3 -8.00 13.67 -12.47
CA THR A 3 -8.73 12.58 -11.79
C THR A 3 -10.02 12.20 -12.51
N ASP A 4 -10.71 13.15 -13.13
CA ASP A 4 -11.95 12.90 -13.88
C ASP A 4 -11.68 12.36 -15.29
N ALA A 5 -10.53 12.70 -15.89
CA ALA A 5 -10.17 12.27 -17.24
C ALA A 5 -9.61 10.84 -17.26
N LEU A 6 -8.93 10.43 -16.19
CA LEU A 6 -8.36 9.09 -16.05
C LEU A 6 -9.25 8.15 -15.23
N SER A 7 -10.21 8.69 -14.46
CA SER A 7 -11.00 7.95 -13.47
C SER A 7 -10.16 7.06 -12.56
N LEU A 8 -8.95 7.53 -12.27
CA LEU A 8 -8.00 6.87 -11.38
C LEU A 8 -7.57 7.87 -10.30
N PRO A 9 -7.29 7.37 -9.08
CA PRO A 9 -6.62 8.20 -8.10
C PRO A 9 -5.29 8.69 -8.67
N GLY A 10 -4.92 9.90 -8.29
CA GLY A 10 -3.69 10.51 -8.75
C GLY A 10 -3.26 11.65 -7.86
N ALA A 11 -2.01 12.04 -8.02
CA ALA A 11 -1.40 13.19 -7.36
C ALA A 11 -0.73 14.09 -8.39
N LEU A 12 -0.43 15.32 -7.98
CA LEU A 12 0.34 16.25 -8.79
C LEU A 12 1.49 16.81 -7.96
N ASN A 13 2.69 16.74 -8.51
CA ASN A 13 3.88 17.36 -7.96
C ASN A 13 4.37 18.46 -8.89
N MET A 14 4.83 19.57 -8.31
CA MET A 14 5.49 20.65 -9.06
C MET A 14 6.97 20.67 -8.70
N TYR A 15 7.83 20.64 -9.71
CA TYR A 15 9.27 20.69 -9.53
C TYR A 15 9.82 21.97 -10.13
N VAL A 16 10.53 22.74 -9.31
CA VAL A 16 11.24 23.95 -9.71
C VAL A 16 12.73 23.69 -9.52
N THR A 17 13.53 23.87 -10.56
CA THR A 17 14.97 23.65 -10.50
C THR A 17 15.72 24.82 -11.12
N ALA A 18 16.76 25.31 -10.45
CA ALA A 18 17.66 26.33 -11.00
C ALA A 18 18.33 25.88 -12.31
N LYS A 19 18.74 26.85 -13.12
CA LYS A 19 19.56 26.65 -14.32
C LYS A 19 20.92 25.99 -14.01
N GLY A 20 21.44 25.19 -14.94
CA GLY A 20 22.80 24.62 -14.90
C GLY A 20 23.04 23.52 -13.85
N MET A 21 21.98 22.97 -13.26
CA MET A 21 22.06 21.88 -12.30
C MET A 21 22.42 20.58 -13.01
N ARG A 22 23.65 20.09 -12.78
CA ARG A 22 24.15 18.81 -13.33
C ARG A 22 23.30 17.59 -12.97
N THR A 23 22.58 17.66 -11.85
CA THR A 23 21.58 16.66 -11.46
C THR A 23 20.52 17.38 -10.66
N SER A 24 19.30 17.41 -11.19
CA SER A 24 18.11 17.91 -10.49
C SER A 24 17.34 16.81 -9.78
N ALA A 25 17.32 15.60 -10.35
CA ALA A 25 16.87 14.38 -9.67
C ALA A 25 17.86 13.25 -9.99
N PRO A 26 18.47 12.60 -8.97
CA PRO A 26 19.33 11.44 -9.20
C PRO A 26 18.53 10.30 -9.84
N PRO A 27 19.18 9.31 -10.49
CA PRO A 27 18.44 8.21 -11.09
C PRO A 27 17.63 7.43 -10.06
N HIS A 28 16.35 7.26 -10.34
CA HIS A 28 15.42 6.55 -9.49
C HIS A 28 14.27 5.98 -10.31
N THR A 29 13.48 5.10 -9.71
CA THR A 29 12.17 4.67 -10.25
C THR A 29 11.05 5.17 -9.36
N ASP A 30 9.88 5.36 -9.95
CA ASP A 30 8.65 5.65 -9.24
C ASP A 30 7.70 4.45 -9.26
N ARG A 31 6.80 4.45 -8.26
CA ARG A 31 5.70 3.48 -8.15
C ARG A 31 4.49 3.88 -8.98
N GLN A 32 4.49 5.11 -9.44
CA GLN A 32 3.48 5.68 -10.29
C GLN A 32 3.93 5.66 -11.73
N ASP A 33 2.98 5.45 -12.62
CA ASP A 33 3.05 5.96 -13.98
C ASP A 33 2.96 7.49 -13.93
N VAL A 34 3.80 8.20 -14.69
CA VAL A 34 3.85 9.67 -14.63
C VAL A 34 3.73 10.33 -16.00
N LEU A 35 2.93 11.40 -16.05
CA LEU A 35 2.84 12.34 -17.15
C LEU A 35 3.50 13.66 -16.72
N VAL A 36 4.67 13.94 -17.27
CA VAL A 36 5.41 15.18 -17.06
C VAL A 36 4.96 16.20 -18.10
N VAL A 37 4.57 17.38 -17.64
CA VAL A 37 4.26 18.53 -18.50
C VAL A 37 5.26 19.64 -18.17
N GLN A 38 6.08 20.00 -19.14
CA GLN A 38 7.04 21.09 -18.97
C GLN A 38 6.31 22.44 -19.09
N MET A 39 6.38 23.25 -18.04
CA MET A 39 5.65 24.51 -17.94
C MET A 39 6.51 25.72 -18.28
N GLU A 40 7.78 25.70 -17.85
CA GLU A 40 8.72 26.80 -18.04
C GLU A 40 10.14 26.26 -18.21
N GLY A 41 10.92 26.89 -19.10
CA GLY A 41 12.32 26.56 -19.30
C GLY A 41 12.57 25.19 -19.90
N ALA A 42 13.78 24.64 -19.68
CA ALA A 42 14.24 23.40 -20.31
C ALA A 42 14.78 22.39 -19.28
N LYS A 43 14.45 21.11 -19.47
CA LYS A 43 14.97 20.01 -18.63
C LYS A 43 15.38 18.83 -19.48
N ARG A 44 16.59 18.31 -19.24
CA ARG A 44 17.05 17.09 -19.88
C ARG A 44 16.57 15.89 -19.07
N TRP A 45 15.97 14.94 -19.76
CA TRP A 45 15.45 13.70 -19.23
C TRP A 45 16.21 12.54 -19.85
N ARG A 46 16.67 11.63 -19.00
CA ARG A 46 17.17 10.32 -19.42
C ARG A 46 16.30 9.24 -18.80
N VAL A 47 15.75 8.36 -19.63
CA VAL A 47 14.84 7.27 -19.24
C VAL A 47 15.41 5.95 -19.72
N PHE A 48 15.40 4.93 -18.86
CA PHE A 48 16.00 3.62 -19.11
C PHE A 48 14.97 2.50 -18.98
N THR A 49 15.27 1.32 -19.53
CA THR A 49 14.50 0.11 -19.23
C THR A 49 14.66 -0.28 -17.75
N PRO A 50 13.63 -0.88 -17.12
CA PRO A 50 13.75 -1.41 -15.77
C PRO A 50 14.93 -2.39 -15.64
N PRO A 51 15.73 -2.34 -14.56
CA PRO A 51 16.84 -3.26 -14.36
C PRO A 51 16.39 -4.72 -14.34
N THR A 52 17.24 -5.63 -14.84
CA THR A 52 17.00 -7.09 -14.81
C THR A 52 17.31 -7.71 -13.45
N ASP A 53 17.67 -6.91 -12.46
CA ASP A 53 18.16 -7.40 -11.17
C ASP A 53 17.12 -8.09 -10.29
N GLY A 54 15.92 -8.43 -10.79
CA GLY A 54 15.07 -9.43 -10.14
C GLY A 54 15.82 -10.75 -9.89
N ASP A 55 16.73 -11.12 -10.80
CA ASP A 55 17.58 -12.31 -10.68
C ASP A 55 18.74 -12.16 -9.68
N VAL A 56 19.17 -10.92 -9.39
CA VAL A 56 20.40 -10.62 -8.63
C VAL A 56 20.10 -10.01 -7.26
N LYS A 57 19.00 -9.26 -7.15
CA LYS A 57 18.49 -8.53 -5.98
C LYS A 57 16.99 -8.82 -5.82
N PRO A 58 16.59 -10.03 -5.40
CA PRO A 58 15.18 -10.38 -5.25
C PRO A 58 14.44 -9.46 -4.26
N ASN A 59 15.15 -8.84 -3.31
CA ASN A 59 14.56 -7.92 -2.34
C ASN A 59 14.54 -6.44 -2.76
N ALA A 60 15.02 -6.10 -3.97
CA ALA A 60 14.91 -4.74 -4.48
C ALA A 60 13.46 -4.44 -4.87
N ASP A 61 12.95 -3.28 -4.46
CA ASP A 61 11.64 -2.80 -4.93
C ASP A 61 11.80 -2.19 -6.33
N PRO A 62 11.25 -2.80 -7.40
CA PRO A 62 11.34 -2.24 -8.75
C PRO A 62 10.71 -0.86 -8.89
N PHE A 63 9.84 -0.47 -7.96
CA PHE A 63 9.10 0.79 -7.94
C PHE A 63 9.71 1.84 -6.99
N ALA A 64 10.82 1.52 -6.32
CA ALA A 64 11.51 2.44 -5.41
C ALA A 64 13.04 2.33 -5.50
N ARG A 65 13.56 2.02 -6.69
CA ARG A 65 14.99 2.00 -6.97
C ARG A 65 15.61 3.38 -6.84
N GLY A 66 16.86 3.44 -6.36
CA GLY A 66 17.56 4.70 -6.15
C GLY A 66 17.05 5.53 -4.97
N LYS A 67 16.22 4.94 -4.09
CA LYS A 67 15.64 5.57 -2.90
C LYS A 67 16.09 4.83 -1.63
N GLY A 68 16.17 5.56 -0.52
CA GLY A 68 16.62 5.00 0.77
C GLY A 68 18.02 4.42 0.67
N GLU A 69 18.16 3.14 1.05
CA GLU A 69 19.44 2.41 1.00
C GLU A 69 19.72 1.76 -0.38
N ASP A 70 18.75 1.74 -1.31
CA ASP A 70 18.99 1.23 -2.66
C ASP A 70 19.67 2.30 -3.53
N SER A 71 20.83 1.94 -4.08
CA SER A 71 21.60 2.81 -4.96
C SER A 71 21.40 2.42 -6.42
N LEU A 72 21.09 3.41 -7.26
CA LEU A 72 20.96 3.28 -8.70
C LEU A 72 21.84 4.32 -9.42
N PRO A 73 23.17 4.17 -9.40
CA PRO A 73 24.06 5.19 -9.93
C PRO A 73 24.03 5.25 -11.46
N LEU A 74 24.04 6.49 -12.00
CA LEU A 74 23.90 6.74 -13.43
C LEU A 74 24.94 6.00 -14.29
N HIS A 75 26.19 5.92 -13.83
CA HIS A 75 27.24 5.24 -14.59
C HIS A 75 26.94 3.75 -14.80
N THR A 76 26.25 3.09 -13.87
CA THR A 76 25.87 1.69 -14.01
C THR A 76 24.68 1.51 -14.96
N LEU A 77 23.71 2.44 -14.95
CA LEU A 77 22.62 2.44 -15.94
C LEU A 77 23.16 2.64 -17.37
N LEU A 78 24.23 3.41 -17.52
CA LEU A 78 24.88 3.68 -18.81
C LEU A 78 25.78 2.52 -19.31
N GLU A 79 25.96 1.44 -18.54
CA GLU A 79 26.68 0.25 -19.00
C GLU A 79 25.92 -0.52 -20.10
N GLY A 80 24.62 -0.27 -20.26
CA GLY A 80 23.78 -0.88 -21.29
C GLY A 80 23.23 -2.26 -20.91
N SER A 81 22.61 -2.92 -21.88
CA SER A 81 21.94 -4.23 -21.71
C SER A 81 22.88 -5.37 -21.32
N GLU A 82 24.17 -5.27 -21.65
CA GLU A 82 25.22 -6.19 -21.20
C GLU A 82 25.86 -5.77 -19.87
N GLY A 83 25.44 -4.63 -19.32
CA GLY A 83 25.92 -4.08 -18.06
C GLY A 83 25.37 -4.77 -16.82
N ARG A 84 25.84 -4.35 -15.65
CA ARG A 84 25.49 -5.00 -14.36
C ARG A 84 24.00 -4.94 -14.01
N LEU A 85 23.27 -3.97 -14.56
CA LEU A 85 21.83 -3.81 -14.34
C LEU A 85 20.98 -4.29 -15.52
N GLY A 86 21.61 -4.68 -16.64
CA GLY A 86 20.90 -5.08 -17.87
C GLY A 86 19.94 -4.02 -18.41
N SER A 87 20.23 -2.74 -18.16
CA SER A 87 19.35 -1.61 -18.44
C SER A 87 19.81 -0.87 -19.69
N GLU A 88 18.89 -0.45 -20.55
CA GLU A 88 19.15 0.25 -21.80
C GLU A 88 18.62 1.68 -21.73
N LEU A 89 19.38 2.66 -22.23
CA LEU A 89 18.92 4.05 -22.37
C LEU A 89 17.89 4.12 -23.50
N LEU A 90 16.63 4.32 -23.14
CA LEU A 90 15.52 4.42 -24.09
C LEU A 90 15.37 5.82 -24.66
N MET A 91 15.64 6.84 -23.83
CA MET A 91 15.39 8.22 -24.18
C MET A 91 16.41 9.13 -23.53
N ASP A 92 16.93 10.09 -24.29
CA ASP A 92 17.74 11.21 -23.82
C ASP A 92 17.28 12.46 -24.56
N VAL A 93 16.38 13.22 -23.93
CA VAL A 93 15.64 14.32 -24.57
C VAL A 93 15.68 15.57 -23.69
N VAL A 94 15.50 16.74 -24.32
CA VAL A 94 15.31 18.00 -23.61
C VAL A 94 13.88 18.44 -23.81
N THR A 95 13.09 18.49 -22.74
CA THR A 95 11.71 19.00 -22.77
C THR A 95 11.71 20.52 -22.61
N ARG A 96 10.85 21.19 -23.37
CA ARG A 96 10.57 22.63 -23.32
C ARG A 96 9.09 22.89 -23.07
N GLU A 97 8.74 24.14 -22.84
CA GLU A 97 7.37 24.58 -22.57
C GLU A 97 6.34 23.95 -23.52
N GLY A 98 5.34 23.28 -22.96
CA GLY A 98 4.29 22.58 -23.70
C GLY A 98 4.61 21.12 -24.06
N ASP A 99 5.87 20.68 -23.92
CA ASP A 99 6.22 19.28 -24.12
C ASP A 99 5.63 18.40 -23.00
N VAL A 100 5.21 17.20 -23.40
CA VAL A 100 4.66 16.17 -22.51
C VAL A 100 5.49 14.90 -22.64
N LEU A 101 5.90 14.33 -21.50
CA LEU A 101 6.65 13.08 -21.42
C LEU A 101 5.90 12.09 -20.52
N TYR A 102 5.62 10.90 -21.04
CA TYR A 102 5.10 9.78 -20.25
C TYR A 102 6.25 8.85 -19.84
N ILE A 103 6.33 8.49 -18.56
CA ILE A 103 7.29 7.52 -18.02
C ILE A 103 6.50 6.46 -17.26
N PRO A 104 6.58 5.18 -17.67
CA PRO A 104 5.87 4.13 -16.97
C PRO A 104 6.44 3.85 -15.58
N ALA A 105 5.61 3.32 -14.69
CA ALA A 105 6.05 2.89 -13.36
C ALA A 105 7.24 1.91 -13.45
N GLY A 106 8.23 2.08 -12.58
CA GLY A 106 9.42 1.21 -12.54
C GLY A 106 10.49 1.50 -13.60
N PHE A 107 10.31 2.49 -14.48
CA PHE A 107 11.35 2.90 -15.44
C PHE A 107 12.32 3.90 -14.80
N PRO A 108 13.63 3.56 -14.72
CA PRO A 108 14.61 4.47 -14.16
C PRO A 108 14.68 5.75 -14.97
N HIS A 109 14.72 6.87 -14.29
CA HIS A 109 14.90 8.15 -14.94
C HIS A 109 15.70 9.13 -14.08
N THR A 110 16.37 10.06 -14.73
CA THR A 110 17.15 11.13 -14.09
C THR A 110 17.01 12.42 -14.88
N THR A 111 17.18 13.55 -14.18
CA THR A 111 17.07 14.87 -14.78
C THR A 111 18.25 15.77 -14.45
N ASP A 112 18.56 16.66 -15.39
CA ASP A 112 19.47 17.80 -15.23
C ASP A 112 18.91 19.02 -15.97
N THR A 113 19.35 20.22 -15.58
CA THR A 113 18.96 21.45 -16.29
C THR A 113 20.06 21.88 -17.23
N VAL A 114 19.68 22.12 -18.49
CA VAL A 114 20.62 22.38 -19.58
C VAL A 114 21.16 23.81 -19.45
N GLU A 115 22.48 23.98 -19.58
CA GLU A 115 23.08 25.30 -19.85
C GLU A 115 23.02 25.58 -21.35
N GLU A 116 21.87 26.02 -21.85
CA GLU A 116 21.76 26.45 -23.24
C GLU A 116 22.27 27.89 -23.41
N SER A 117 22.95 28.12 -24.53
CA SER A 117 23.76 29.32 -24.74
C SER A 117 23.11 30.43 -25.57
N ASN A 118 21.84 30.37 -25.98
CA ASN A 118 21.24 31.46 -26.78
C ASN A 118 19.72 31.70 -26.60
N ASP A 119 19.37 32.98 -26.78
CA ASP A 119 18.09 33.67 -26.99
C ASP A 119 16.96 33.59 -25.95
N VAL A 120 16.90 32.59 -25.07
CA VAL A 120 15.94 32.58 -23.96
C VAL A 120 16.64 32.28 -22.64
N ASP A 121 16.80 33.30 -21.81
CA ASP A 121 17.46 33.17 -20.51
C ASP A 121 16.43 32.75 -19.45
N TYR A 122 16.24 31.44 -19.33
CA TYR A 122 15.44 30.88 -18.24
C TYR A 122 16.31 30.72 -16.99
N ASP A 123 15.93 31.39 -15.90
CA ASP A 123 16.58 31.21 -14.60
C ASP A 123 16.24 29.85 -13.96
N THR A 124 15.09 29.27 -14.35
CA THR A 124 14.59 28.02 -13.78
C THR A 124 13.96 27.10 -14.83
N SER A 125 13.84 25.82 -14.48
CA SER A 125 12.96 24.86 -15.15
C SER A 125 11.84 24.46 -14.21
N ILE A 126 10.61 24.58 -14.70
CA ILE A 126 9.39 24.19 -13.99
C ILE A 126 8.67 23.10 -14.78
N HIS A 127 8.37 21.97 -14.13
CA HIS A 127 7.47 20.97 -14.68
C HIS A 127 6.45 20.51 -13.63
N LEU A 128 5.29 20.08 -14.14
CA LEU A 128 4.28 19.39 -13.36
C LEU A 128 4.36 17.89 -13.68
N THR A 129 4.34 17.07 -12.65
CA THR A 129 4.28 15.61 -12.79
C THR A 129 2.92 15.17 -12.29
N PHE A 130 2.08 14.70 -13.21
CA PHE A 130 0.79 14.09 -12.93
C PHE A 130 1.01 12.60 -12.75
N ASN A 131 0.61 12.07 -11.59
CA ASN A 131 0.73 10.66 -11.30
C ASN A 131 -0.56 9.92 -11.68
N ILE A 132 -0.39 8.70 -12.19
CA ILE A 132 -1.44 7.71 -12.38
C ILE A 132 -1.14 6.59 -11.38
N ASP A 133 -1.89 6.57 -10.27
CA ASP A 133 -1.51 5.82 -9.06
C ASP A 133 -2.08 4.39 -9.03
N THR A 134 -1.71 3.52 -9.98
CA THR A 134 -2.25 2.14 -10.03
C THR A 134 -1.64 1.25 -8.93
N HIS A 135 -0.31 1.05 -8.92
CA HIS A 135 0.39 0.21 -7.91
C HIS A 135 0.38 0.77 -6.50
N VAL A 136 0.13 2.07 -6.35
CA VAL A 136 0.00 2.72 -5.04
C VAL A 136 -1.30 2.29 -4.35
N TRP A 137 -2.35 2.07 -5.14
CA TRP A 137 -3.70 1.75 -4.67
C TRP A 137 -4.14 0.34 -5.03
N ASP A 138 -3.20 -0.59 -5.20
CA ASP A 138 -3.49 -2.01 -5.37
C ASP A 138 -4.36 -2.32 -6.60
N LEU A 139 -4.28 -1.47 -7.64
CA LEU A 139 -5.03 -1.58 -8.89
C LEU A 139 -4.22 -2.32 -9.98
N ASP A 140 -3.64 -3.46 -9.62
CA ASP A 140 -2.86 -4.32 -10.51
C ASP A 140 -3.19 -5.81 -10.32
N TYR A 141 -2.75 -6.64 -11.27
CA TYR A 141 -3.04 -8.08 -11.25
C TYR A 141 -2.38 -8.82 -10.07
N LEU A 142 -1.27 -8.33 -9.51
CA LEU A 142 -0.59 -8.96 -8.39
C LEU A 142 -1.40 -8.76 -7.11
N ALA A 143 -1.87 -7.54 -6.88
CA ALA A 143 -2.76 -7.23 -5.77
C ALA A 143 -4.08 -8.00 -5.87
N ALA A 144 -4.68 -8.07 -7.07
CA ALA A 144 -5.89 -8.86 -7.30
C ALA A 144 -5.69 -10.35 -7.05
N ARG A 145 -4.56 -10.91 -7.48
CA ARG A 145 -4.18 -12.30 -7.20
C ARG A 145 -4.05 -12.54 -5.70
N SER A 146 -3.27 -11.72 -5.00
CA SER A 146 -3.04 -11.90 -3.57
C SER A 146 -4.34 -11.75 -2.76
N ALA A 147 -5.20 -10.80 -3.11
CA ALA A 147 -6.52 -10.64 -2.49
C ALA A 147 -7.39 -11.88 -2.69
N ALA A 148 -7.47 -12.41 -3.92
CA ALA A 148 -8.26 -13.62 -4.21
C ALA A 148 -7.75 -14.85 -3.44
N LEU A 149 -6.43 -15.06 -3.41
CA LEU A 149 -5.82 -16.19 -2.69
C LEU A 149 -6.01 -16.10 -1.19
N GLN A 150 -5.76 -14.91 -0.61
CA GLN A 150 -5.90 -14.67 0.81
C GLN A 150 -7.37 -14.84 1.25
N ARG A 151 -8.31 -14.29 0.48
CA ARG A 151 -9.76 -14.44 0.71
C ARG A 151 -10.18 -15.91 0.77
N ASN A 152 -9.63 -16.74 -0.10
CA ASN A 152 -9.99 -18.16 -0.18
C ASN A 152 -9.09 -19.07 0.69
N LYS A 153 -8.22 -18.50 1.53
CA LYS A 153 -7.26 -19.23 2.37
C LYS A 153 -6.35 -20.18 1.58
N VAL A 154 -6.07 -19.83 0.33
CA VAL A 154 -5.13 -20.56 -0.53
C VAL A 154 -3.73 -20.01 -0.30
N ASN A 155 -2.76 -20.89 -0.16
CA ASN A 155 -1.38 -20.49 0.08
C ASN A 155 -0.81 -19.73 -1.14
N ASP A 156 -0.45 -18.46 -0.94
CA ASP A 156 0.19 -17.66 -1.98
C ASP A 156 1.68 -18.03 -2.10
N SER A 157 2.03 -18.67 -3.22
CA SER A 157 3.42 -19.02 -3.55
C SER A 157 4.37 -17.83 -3.58
N LEU A 158 3.86 -16.63 -3.85
CA LEU A 158 4.56 -15.34 -3.93
C LEU A 158 4.38 -14.49 -2.67
N SER A 159 3.73 -15.02 -1.62
CA SER A 159 3.42 -14.28 -0.40
C SER A 159 4.64 -13.44 0.06
N PRO A 160 4.46 -12.12 0.24
CA PRO A 160 5.59 -11.23 0.46
C PRO A 160 6.20 -11.47 1.84
N GLN A 161 7.52 -11.36 1.92
CA GLN A 161 8.25 -11.46 3.19
C GLN A 161 8.21 -10.13 3.99
N SER A 162 7.61 -9.09 3.41
CA SER A 162 7.44 -7.75 3.97
C SER A 162 6.05 -7.22 3.61
N GLU A 163 5.70 -6.02 4.06
CA GLU A 163 4.45 -5.35 3.65
C GLU A 163 4.42 -5.02 2.15
N ASN A 164 5.57 -5.02 1.47
CA ASN A 164 5.67 -4.67 0.06
C ASN A 164 5.55 -5.92 -0.83
N ARG A 165 4.45 -6.01 -1.59
CA ARG A 165 4.20 -7.16 -2.48
C ARG A 165 5.12 -7.26 -3.69
N TYR A 166 5.85 -6.19 -4.05
CA TYR A 166 6.72 -6.16 -5.23
C TYR A 166 8.17 -6.58 -4.94
N VAL A 167 8.44 -7.14 -3.75
CA VAL A 167 9.76 -7.66 -3.38
C VAL A 167 9.70 -9.15 -3.04
N GLY A 168 10.86 -9.81 -3.12
CA GLY A 168 11.03 -11.21 -2.75
C GLY A 168 10.75 -12.15 -3.93
N LYS A 169 9.87 -13.13 -3.70
CA LYS A 169 9.63 -14.22 -4.66
C LYS A 169 9.06 -13.77 -6.00
N VAL A 170 8.27 -12.69 -6.01
CA VAL A 170 7.76 -12.11 -7.26
C VAL A 170 8.89 -11.68 -8.20
N ASN A 171 10.03 -11.25 -7.66
CA ASN A 171 11.19 -10.82 -8.43
C ASN A 171 12.00 -11.98 -9.02
N GLN A 172 11.72 -13.21 -8.57
CA GLN A 172 12.35 -14.44 -9.05
C GLN A 172 11.53 -15.11 -10.16
N LEU A 173 10.38 -14.54 -10.53
CA LEU A 173 9.59 -14.99 -11.68
C LEU A 173 10.30 -14.62 -12.99
N PRO A 174 10.11 -15.41 -14.06
CA PRO A 174 10.57 -15.03 -15.40
C PRO A 174 10.09 -13.62 -15.75
N GLN A 175 10.97 -12.78 -16.31
CA GLN A 175 10.73 -11.35 -16.53
C GLN A 175 9.38 -11.05 -17.22
N ASN A 176 9.04 -11.79 -18.28
CA ASN A 176 7.77 -11.63 -19.00
C ASN A 176 6.54 -11.94 -18.15
N LEU A 177 6.62 -12.93 -17.26
CA LEU A 177 5.55 -13.27 -16.33
C LEU A 177 5.46 -12.23 -15.22
N ARG A 178 6.61 -11.82 -14.65
CA ARG A 178 6.66 -10.77 -13.63
C ARG A 178 6.00 -9.49 -14.14
N SER A 179 6.40 -9.01 -15.32
CA SER A 179 5.84 -7.81 -15.96
C SER A 179 4.31 -7.94 -16.09
N GLN A 180 3.84 -9.05 -16.66
CA GLN A 180 2.40 -9.28 -16.83
C GLN A 180 1.61 -9.34 -15.52
N LEU A 181 2.24 -9.78 -14.43
CA LEU A 181 1.59 -9.89 -13.13
C LEU A 181 1.55 -8.54 -12.41
N VAL A 182 2.55 -7.68 -12.60
CA VAL A 182 2.56 -6.32 -12.04
C VAL A 182 1.87 -5.30 -12.94
N ASP A 183 1.41 -5.66 -14.14
CA ASP A 183 0.63 -4.76 -14.99
C ASP A 183 -0.60 -4.24 -14.23
N ALA A 184 -0.91 -2.96 -14.44
CA ALA A 184 -2.13 -2.35 -13.94
C ALA A 184 -3.38 -3.06 -14.49
N LEU A 185 -4.47 -3.00 -13.72
CA LEU A 185 -5.80 -3.34 -14.22
C LEU A 185 -6.17 -2.38 -15.36
N PRO A 186 -7.13 -2.75 -16.24
CA PRO A 186 -7.53 -1.92 -17.37
C PRO A 186 -7.90 -0.49 -16.94
N LEU A 187 -7.60 0.51 -17.77
CA LEU A 187 -7.83 1.93 -17.43
C LEU A 187 -9.30 2.21 -17.08
N GLU A 188 -10.25 1.58 -17.78
CA GLU A 188 -11.69 1.73 -17.55
C GLU A 188 -12.19 0.94 -16.33
N PHE A 189 -11.30 0.29 -15.58
CA PHE A 189 -11.70 -0.62 -14.50
C PHE A 189 -12.55 0.05 -13.44
N LEU A 190 -12.25 1.30 -13.06
CA LEU A 190 -13.04 2.07 -12.08
C LEU A 190 -14.17 2.90 -12.71
N ASP A 191 -14.23 2.98 -14.05
CA ASP A 191 -15.28 3.71 -14.77
C ASP A 191 -16.59 2.93 -14.87
N ILE A 192 -16.50 1.61 -14.80
CA ILE A 192 -17.65 0.73 -14.96
C ILE A 192 -18.43 0.58 -13.67
N VAL A 193 -19.67 0.11 -13.78
CA VAL A 193 -20.42 -0.41 -12.64
C VAL A 193 -20.38 -1.94 -12.74
N PRO A 194 -19.73 -2.66 -11.80
CA PRO A 194 -19.53 -4.11 -11.93
C PRO A 194 -20.82 -4.92 -12.15
N SER A 195 -21.90 -4.54 -11.46
CA SER A 195 -23.22 -5.18 -11.58
C SER A 195 -23.88 -4.97 -12.94
N GLU A 196 -23.54 -3.88 -13.65
CA GLU A 196 -24.03 -3.57 -14.99
C GLU A 196 -23.10 -4.09 -16.09
N SER A 197 -21.86 -4.45 -15.74
CA SER A 197 -20.80 -4.89 -16.67
C SER A 197 -20.20 -6.27 -16.33
N PRO A 198 -21.02 -7.33 -16.12
CA PRO A 198 -20.52 -8.63 -15.65
C PRO A 198 -19.58 -9.33 -16.64
N ASP A 199 -19.77 -9.13 -17.95
CA ASP A 199 -18.91 -9.75 -18.97
C ASP A 199 -17.50 -9.12 -18.99
N PHE A 200 -17.40 -7.82 -18.71
CA PHE A 200 -16.11 -7.13 -18.56
C PHE A 200 -15.35 -7.66 -17.34
N MET A 201 -16.03 -7.78 -16.19
CA MET A 201 -15.44 -8.34 -14.96
C MET A 201 -14.98 -9.78 -15.15
N LYS A 202 -15.79 -10.63 -15.81
CA LYS A 202 -15.39 -12.00 -16.18
C LYS A 202 -14.21 -12.02 -17.14
N GLY A 203 -14.13 -11.05 -18.07
CA GLY A 203 -12.99 -10.90 -18.97
C GLY A 203 -11.68 -10.67 -18.21
N ILE A 204 -11.68 -9.76 -17.24
CA ILE A 204 -10.52 -9.49 -16.37
C ILE A 204 -10.21 -10.71 -15.48
N ALA A 205 -11.23 -11.33 -14.89
CA ALA A 205 -11.08 -12.54 -14.08
C ALA A 205 -10.40 -13.69 -14.84
N LYS A 206 -10.74 -13.89 -16.12
CA LYS A 206 -10.07 -14.89 -16.98
C LYS A 206 -8.61 -14.55 -17.25
N GLN A 207 -8.29 -13.27 -17.43
CA GLN A 207 -6.90 -12.83 -17.59
C GLN A 207 -6.11 -13.04 -16.29
N LEU A 208 -6.70 -12.72 -15.14
CA LEU A 208 -6.13 -12.96 -13.82
C LEU A 208 -5.89 -14.45 -13.59
N ALA A 209 -6.89 -15.30 -13.85
CA ALA A 209 -6.77 -16.76 -13.74
C ALA A 209 -5.64 -17.31 -14.63
N LYS A 210 -5.51 -16.83 -15.87
CA LYS A 210 -4.40 -17.21 -16.76
C LYS A 210 -3.04 -16.83 -16.17
N LYS A 211 -2.90 -15.64 -15.59
CA LYS A 211 -1.66 -15.19 -14.94
C LYS A 211 -1.35 -16.03 -13.69
N CYS A 212 -2.36 -16.37 -12.90
CA CYS A 212 -2.23 -17.29 -11.75
C CYS A 212 -1.70 -18.65 -12.18
N ASN A 213 -2.28 -19.27 -13.22
CA ASN A 213 -1.83 -20.56 -13.74
C ASN A 213 -0.35 -20.51 -14.19
N LEU A 214 0.09 -19.42 -14.83
CA LEU A 214 1.49 -19.26 -15.22
C LEU A 214 2.42 -19.14 -14.01
N VAL A 215 1.97 -18.51 -12.91
CA VAL A 215 2.71 -18.48 -11.64
C VAL A 215 2.79 -19.87 -11.03
N ASP A 216 1.71 -20.63 -11.08
CA ASP A 216 1.65 -21.98 -10.54
C ASP A 216 2.61 -22.92 -11.29
N GLU A 217 2.63 -22.83 -12.62
CA GLU A 217 3.61 -23.51 -13.47
C GLU A 217 5.05 -23.10 -13.14
N ALA A 218 5.31 -21.80 -12.98
CA ALA A 218 6.65 -21.29 -12.69
C ALA A 218 7.15 -21.64 -11.28
N THR A 219 6.25 -21.77 -10.31
CA THR A 219 6.59 -22.03 -8.90
C THR A 219 6.44 -23.50 -8.51
N GLY A 220 5.78 -24.33 -9.33
CA GLY A 220 5.47 -25.72 -9.03
C GLY A 220 4.45 -25.90 -7.91
N GLN A 221 3.69 -24.85 -7.57
CA GLN A 221 2.64 -24.86 -6.55
C GLN A 221 1.30 -24.57 -7.20
N SER A 222 0.29 -25.40 -6.93
CA SER A 222 -1.06 -25.19 -7.47
C SER A 222 -1.91 -24.37 -6.50
N ALA A 223 -2.51 -23.30 -7.01
CA ALA A 223 -3.40 -22.42 -6.28
C ALA A 223 -4.77 -22.38 -6.98
N GLU A 224 -5.52 -23.48 -6.85
CA GLU A 224 -6.84 -23.63 -7.48
C GLU A 224 -7.85 -22.64 -6.90
N LEU A 225 -8.38 -21.76 -7.75
CA LEU A 225 -9.47 -20.83 -7.45
C LEU A 225 -10.54 -20.92 -8.53
N SER A 226 -11.79 -20.67 -8.13
CA SER A 226 -12.91 -20.59 -9.07
C SER A 226 -12.91 -19.25 -9.81
N GLU A 227 -13.54 -19.18 -10.99
CA GLU A 227 -13.76 -17.89 -11.69
C GLU A 227 -14.52 -16.91 -10.80
N ALA A 228 -15.49 -17.40 -10.01
CA ALA A 228 -16.25 -16.59 -9.06
C ALA A 228 -15.36 -15.96 -7.98
N SER A 229 -14.36 -16.68 -7.48
CA SER A 229 -13.39 -16.17 -6.50
C SER A 229 -12.56 -15.01 -7.06
N TYR A 230 -12.18 -15.07 -8.34
CA TYR A 230 -11.47 -13.97 -9.00
C TYR A 230 -12.39 -12.76 -9.24
N VAL A 231 -13.65 -12.98 -9.62
CA VAL A 231 -14.63 -11.91 -9.78
C VAL A 231 -14.90 -11.22 -8.44
N GLU A 232 -15.12 -11.97 -7.35
CA GLU A 232 -15.34 -11.43 -6.01
C GLU A 232 -14.17 -10.52 -5.56
N ALA A 233 -12.93 -10.95 -5.79
CA ALA A 233 -11.75 -10.15 -5.48
C ALA A 233 -11.64 -8.88 -6.33
N LEU A 234 -11.94 -8.97 -7.63
CA LEU A 234 -11.95 -7.81 -8.52
C LEU A 234 -13.07 -6.83 -8.14
N GLU A 235 -14.27 -7.29 -7.79
CA GLU A 235 -15.35 -6.42 -7.31
C GLU A 235 -14.97 -5.71 -6.01
N ARG A 236 -14.28 -6.40 -5.09
CA ARG A 236 -13.79 -5.77 -3.87
C ARG A 236 -12.72 -4.71 -4.14
N ILE A 237 -11.75 -5.02 -5.00
CA ILE A 237 -10.69 -4.07 -5.39
C ILE A 237 -11.27 -2.88 -6.15
N HIS A 238 -12.28 -3.11 -7.00
CA HIS A 238 -13.03 -2.04 -7.65
C HIS A 238 -13.65 -1.11 -6.61
N SER A 239 -14.43 -1.66 -5.66
CA SER A 239 -15.06 -0.86 -4.60
C SER A 239 -14.03 -0.04 -3.82
N TYR A 240 -12.94 -0.68 -3.39
CA TYR A 240 -11.85 0.00 -2.68
C TYR A 240 -11.21 1.11 -3.54
N GLY A 241 -10.92 0.84 -4.81
CA GLY A 241 -10.33 1.80 -5.74
C GLY A 241 -11.24 2.99 -6.01
N SER A 242 -12.55 2.75 -6.16
CA SER A 242 -13.57 3.80 -6.30
C SER A 242 -13.64 4.68 -5.05
N ASP A 243 -13.61 4.09 -3.85
CA ASP A 243 -13.62 4.86 -2.60
C ASP A 243 -12.36 5.72 -2.47
N ILE A 244 -11.18 5.19 -2.82
CA ILE A 244 -9.92 5.96 -2.85
C ILE A 244 -9.98 7.11 -3.87
N LEU A 245 -10.55 6.85 -5.05
CA LEU A 245 -10.75 7.86 -6.10
C LEU A 245 -11.62 9.01 -5.58
N ASP A 246 -12.71 8.70 -4.87
CA ASP A 246 -13.59 9.71 -4.30
C ASP A 246 -12.90 10.51 -3.19
N VAL A 247 -12.10 9.87 -2.33
CA VAL A 247 -11.26 10.59 -1.35
C VAL A 247 -10.30 11.56 -2.06
N HIS A 248 -9.64 11.14 -3.14
CA HIS A 248 -8.76 12.03 -3.91
C HIS A 248 -9.54 13.20 -4.53
N ARG A 249 -10.74 12.96 -5.08
CA ARG A 249 -11.60 14.05 -5.59
C ARG A 249 -11.95 15.04 -4.48
N ASP A 250 -12.34 14.56 -3.31
CA ASP A 250 -12.67 15.41 -2.16
C ASP A 250 -11.46 16.21 -1.67
N MET A 251 -10.26 15.62 -1.66
CA MET A 251 -9.01 16.32 -1.38
C MET A 251 -8.79 17.50 -2.32
N TYR A 252 -9.01 17.32 -3.63
CA TYR A 252 -8.88 18.38 -4.62
C TYR A 252 -9.97 19.46 -4.48
N LEU A 253 -11.21 19.08 -4.19
CA LEU A 253 -12.29 20.05 -3.96
C LEU A 253 -12.03 20.89 -2.71
N ALA A 254 -11.61 20.25 -1.62
CA ALA A 254 -11.21 20.94 -0.39
C ALA A 254 -10.03 21.90 -0.63
N ALA A 255 -9.07 21.50 -1.47
CA ALA A 255 -7.96 22.35 -1.86
C ALA A 255 -8.38 23.62 -2.61
N VAL A 256 -9.28 23.46 -3.58
CA VAL A 256 -9.82 24.58 -4.35
C VAL A 256 -10.58 25.53 -3.44
N GLU A 257 -11.37 25.00 -2.51
CA GLU A 257 -12.15 25.81 -1.57
C GLU A 257 -11.26 26.58 -0.59
N GLU A 258 -10.23 25.94 -0.02
CA GLU A 258 -9.21 26.63 0.79
C GLU A 258 -8.53 27.75 -0.01
N GLY A 259 -8.22 27.52 -1.29
CA GLY A 259 -7.68 28.55 -2.18
C GLY A 259 -8.62 29.74 -2.36
N ARG A 260 -9.94 29.52 -2.44
CA ARG A 260 -10.95 30.60 -2.53
C ARG A 260 -11.08 31.35 -1.21
N LEU A 261 -11.14 30.64 -0.08
CA LEU A 261 -11.20 31.22 1.25
C LEU A 261 -10.02 32.17 1.50
N ARG A 262 -8.80 31.78 1.09
CA ARG A 262 -7.62 32.66 1.18
C ARG A 262 -7.74 33.94 0.39
N LYS A 263 -8.22 33.86 -0.86
CA LYS A 263 -8.44 35.06 -1.69
C LYS A 263 -9.46 35.99 -1.04
N ALA A 264 -10.52 35.44 -0.43
CA ALA A 264 -11.51 36.22 0.30
C ALA A 264 -10.91 36.86 1.57
N GLU A 265 -10.16 36.11 2.39
CA GLU A 265 -9.46 36.64 3.57
C GLU A 265 -8.49 37.76 3.20
N ASP A 266 -7.69 37.58 2.14
CA ASP A 266 -6.72 38.56 1.68
C ASP A 266 -7.42 39.83 1.15
N ALA A 267 -8.55 39.69 0.45
CA ALA A 267 -9.37 40.83 0.03
C ALA A 267 -9.97 41.58 1.23
N MET A 268 -10.47 40.84 2.23
CA MET A 268 -11.03 41.44 3.45
C MET A 268 -9.96 42.15 4.28
N THR A 269 -8.72 41.66 4.32
CA THR A 269 -7.63 42.23 5.12
C THR A 269 -6.75 43.22 4.34
N ALA A 270 -7.01 43.43 3.04
CA ALA A 270 -6.22 44.32 2.18
C ALA A 270 -6.10 45.75 2.73
N HIS A 271 -7.14 46.27 3.39
CA HIS A 271 -7.16 47.60 4.00
C HIS A 271 -6.29 47.72 5.27
N LEU A 272 -5.88 46.59 5.86
CA LEU A 272 -5.02 46.52 7.04
C LEU A 272 -3.53 46.39 6.68
N LYS A 273 -3.21 46.04 5.42
CA LYS A 273 -1.83 45.95 4.93
C LYS A 273 -1.30 47.35 4.64
N LYS A 274 -0.70 47.99 5.65
CA LYS A 274 0.18 49.15 5.49
C LYS A 274 1.64 48.69 5.65
N ASP A 275 2.45 49.06 4.68
CA ASP A 275 3.91 48.92 4.56
C ASP A 275 4.52 47.55 4.21
N ASP A 276 5.60 47.66 3.41
CA ASP A 276 6.48 46.68 2.75
C ASP A 276 7.20 45.70 3.69
N GLY A 277 6.51 45.15 4.68
CA GLY A 277 7.01 44.08 5.54
C GLY A 277 6.80 42.70 4.91
N GLU A 278 7.81 41.83 5.03
CA GLU A 278 7.76 40.42 4.63
C GLU A 278 6.50 39.73 5.20
N VAL A 279 5.60 39.31 4.32
CA VAL A 279 4.32 38.69 4.71
C VAL A 279 4.61 37.32 5.32
N THR A 280 4.74 37.27 6.65
CA THR A 280 4.95 36.03 7.38
C THR A 280 3.63 35.27 7.47
N MET A 281 3.57 34.08 6.85
CA MET A 281 2.41 33.19 6.92
C MET A 281 2.15 32.78 8.37
N SER A 282 0.90 32.92 8.85
CA SER A 282 0.55 32.44 10.19
C SER A 282 0.67 30.91 10.27
N ASN A 283 0.92 30.36 11.47
CA ASN A 283 1.00 28.91 11.68
C ASN A 283 -0.29 28.19 11.22
N GLU A 284 -1.45 28.79 11.45
CA GLU A 284 -2.74 28.28 10.97
C GLU A 284 -2.78 28.25 9.44
N ARG A 285 -2.38 29.35 8.77
CA ARG A 285 -2.28 29.39 7.30
C ARG A 285 -1.29 28.37 6.77
N MET A 286 -0.15 28.15 7.45
CA MET A 286 0.84 27.14 7.08
C MET A 286 0.33 25.71 7.24
N GLN A 287 -0.42 25.42 8.30
CA GLN A 287 -1.04 24.10 8.49
C GLN A 287 -2.09 23.80 7.42
N ARG A 288 -2.77 24.84 6.89
CA ARG A 288 -3.67 24.71 5.74
C ARG A 288 -2.94 24.64 4.39
N LEU A 289 -1.63 24.87 4.30
CA LEU A 289 -0.87 24.87 3.01
C LEU A 289 -0.70 23.48 2.42
N SER A 290 -0.66 22.43 3.24
CA SER A 290 -0.34 21.08 2.78
C SER A 290 -1.60 20.26 2.57
N LEU A 291 -2.06 20.23 1.32
CA LEU A 291 -3.23 19.44 0.89
C LEU A 291 -3.04 17.93 1.09
N PHE A 292 -1.79 17.48 1.04
CA PHE A 292 -1.37 16.11 1.33
C PHE A 292 -1.15 15.83 2.82
N ARG A 293 -1.54 16.73 3.73
CA ARG A 293 -1.44 16.55 5.20
C ARG A 293 -2.71 16.90 5.96
N VAL A 294 -3.85 16.90 5.26
CA VAL A 294 -5.15 17.03 5.89
C VAL A 294 -5.48 15.67 6.52
N ARG A 295 -5.20 15.58 7.83
CA ARG A 295 -5.32 14.38 8.66
C ARG A 295 -6.61 13.57 8.42
N PRO A 296 -7.82 14.18 8.28
CA PRO A 296 -9.03 13.43 7.98
C PRO A 296 -8.97 12.53 6.74
N PHE A 297 -8.36 12.99 5.63
CA PHE A 297 -8.28 12.18 4.42
C PHE A 297 -7.28 11.02 4.57
N PHE A 298 -6.21 11.21 5.34
CA PHE A 298 -5.33 10.09 5.69
C PHE A 298 -6.05 9.04 6.53
N GLU A 299 -6.83 9.46 7.51
CA GLU A 299 -7.60 8.53 8.35
C GLU A 299 -8.64 7.75 7.52
N GLN A 300 -9.27 8.40 6.53
CA GLN A 300 -10.14 7.74 5.56
C GLN A 300 -9.39 6.70 4.71
N ILE A 301 -8.27 7.08 4.08
CA ILE A 301 -7.45 6.17 3.27
C ILE A 301 -6.96 4.97 4.09
N GLU A 302 -6.48 5.21 5.32
CA GLU A 302 -6.01 4.14 6.20
C GLU A 302 -7.16 3.23 6.66
N SER A 303 -8.37 3.77 6.87
CA SER A 303 -9.56 2.96 7.12
C SER A 303 -9.88 2.07 5.93
N LEU A 304 -9.90 2.61 4.70
CA LEU A 304 -10.19 1.85 3.49
C LEU A 304 -9.18 0.71 3.26
N LYS A 305 -7.88 0.96 3.50
CA LYS A 305 -6.84 -0.09 3.43
C LYS A 305 -7.08 -1.20 4.45
N LYS A 306 -7.41 -0.84 5.69
CA LYS A 306 -7.71 -1.81 6.75
C LYS A 306 -8.97 -2.60 6.44
N ASP A 307 -9.97 -1.99 5.84
CA ASP A 307 -11.21 -2.64 5.44
C ASP A 307 -10.99 -3.62 4.27
N LEU A 308 -10.14 -3.27 3.31
CA LEU A 308 -9.71 -4.20 2.26
C LEU A 308 -8.93 -5.37 2.86
N TYR A 309 -7.94 -5.10 3.71
CA TYR A 309 -7.15 -6.13 4.37
C TYR A 309 -8.00 -7.08 5.22
N SER A 310 -8.90 -6.53 6.04
CA SER A 310 -9.84 -7.29 6.89
C SER A 310 -10.76 -8.17 6.03
N TRP A 311 -11.21 -7.66 4.90
CA TRP A 311 -11.98 -8.46 3.94
C TRP A 311 -11.15 -9.62 3.35
N CYS A 312 -9.88 -9.37 2.98
CA CYS A 312 -9.00 -10.41 2.45
C CYS A 312 -8.75 -11.53 3.47
N VAL A 313 -8.58 -11.22 4.76
CA VAL A 313 -8.30 -12.26 5.78
C VAL A 313 -9.55 -12.95 6.34
N SER A 314 -10.72 -12.32 6.24
CA SER A 314 -11.96 -12.84 6.83
C SER A 314 -12.67 -13.93 6.02
N GLY A 315 -12.17 -14.26 4.82
CA GLY A 315 -12.89 -15.16 3.93
C GLY A 315 -12.96 -16.62 4.39
N GLU A 316 -13.98 -17.31 3.90
CA GLU A 316 -14.12 -18.77 3.99
C GLU A 316 -13.83 -19.35 2.60
N SER A 317 -13.18 -20.51 2.54
CA SER A 317 -12.85 -21.16 1.26
C SER A 317 -14.14 -21.46 0.50
N ILE A 318 -14.31 -20.87 -0.70
CA ILE A 318 -15.39 -21.23 -1.61
C ILE A 318 -14.95 -22.51 -2.36
N ALA A 319 -14.78 -23.60 -1.62
CA ALA A 319 -14.52 -24.92 -2.15
C ALA A 319 -15.50 -25.91 -1.53
N GLN A 320 -16.52 -26.24 -2.34
CA GLN A 320 -17.47 -27.35 -2.22
C GLN A 320 -18.40 -27.34 -0.99
N GLU A 321 -19.70 -27.27 -1.28
CA GLU A 321 -20.76 -27.77 -0.40
C GLU A 321 -20.39 -29.18 0.10
N SER A 322 -19.83 -29.29 1.30
CA SER A 322 -20.23 -30.22 2.36
C SER A 322 -19.18 -30.26 3.48
N ALA A 323 -19.67 -30.09 4.71
CA ALA A 323 -19.26 -30.73 5.97
C ALA A 323 -18.93 -29.75 7.12
N ALA A 324 -19.97 -29.54 7.94
CA ALA A 324 -19.96 -29.23 9.38
C ALA A 324 -18.99 -28.15 9.90
N SER A 325 -19.50 -26.91 10.00
CA SER A 325 -18.93 -25.89 10.90
C SER A 325 -19.14 -26.28 12.36
N SER A 326 -18.06 -26.40 13.14
CA SER A 326 -18.15 -26.24 14.60
C SER A 326 -18.42 -24.77 14.88
N GLN A 327 -19.68 -24.42 15.10
CA GLN A 327 -20.08 -23.07 15.52
C GLN A 327 -19.38 -22.71 16.83
N LEU A 328 -18.64 -21.59 16.84
CA LEU A 328 -18.20 -20.95 18.07
C LEU A 328 -19.44 -20.57 18.90
N ASP A 329 -19.36 -20.76 20.21
CA ASP A 329 -20.44 -20.40 21.15
C ASP A 329 -20.84 -18.93 20.94
N PRO A 330 -22.15 -18.60 20.79
CA PRO A 330 -22.63 -17.22 20.65
C PRO A 330 -22.13 -16.26 21.74
N ASN A 331 -21.70 -16.78 22.90
CA ASN A 331 -21.19 -16.01 24.03
C ASN A 331 -19.67 -16.13 24.24
N TRP A 332 -18.91 -16.51 23.20
CA TRP A 332 -17.45 -16.73 23.28
C TRP A 332 -16.67 -15.56 23.90
N GLN A 333 -17.15 -14.31 23.75
CA GLN A 333 -16.50 -13.13 24.32
C GLN A 333 -16.42 -13.18 25.85
N PHE A 334 -17.37 -13.86 26.51
CA PHE A 334 -17.45 -14.04 27.97
C PHE A 334 -17.02 -15.42 28.44
N THR A 335 -16.84 -16.39 27.53
CA THR A 335 -16.52 -17.78 27.89
C THR A 335 -15.14 -18.25 27.40
N ALA A 336 -14.54 -17.60 26.40
CA ALA A 336 -13.20 -17.92 25.91
C ALA A 336 -12.13 -17.71 27.00
N ALA A 337 -11.08 -18.52 27.02
CA ALA A 337 -9.97 -18.32 27.95
C ALA A 337 -9.24 -16.99 27.68
N LEU A 338 -8.84 -16.28 28.73
CA LEU A 338 -8.08 -15.03 28.64
C LEU A 338 -6.61 -15.30 28.97
N LYS A 339 -5.69 -14.66 28.23
CA LYS A 339 -4.24 -14.72 28.46
C LYS A 339 -3.64 -13.33 28.66
N VAL A 340 -2.47 -13.28 29.27
CA VAL A 340 -1.73 -12.03 29.47
C VAL A 340 -1.42 -11.42 28.10
N GLY A 341 -1.80 -10.15 27.94
CA GLY A 341 -1.65 -9.41 26.70
C GLY A 341 -2.90 -9.36 25.82
N ASP A 342 -3.97 -10.06 26.16
CA ASP A 342 -5.23 -9.95 25.43
C ASP A 342 -5.85 -8.56 25.56
N GLU A 343 -6.41 -8.08 24.46
CA GLU A 343 -7.21 -6.85 24.39
C GLU A 343 -8.66 -7.17 24.79
N VAL A 344 -9.13 -6.46 25.81
CA VAL A 344 -10.41 -6.74 26.46
C VAL A 344 -11.19 -5.45 26.72
N GLU A 345 -12.49 -5.56 26.91
CA GLU A 345 -13.27 -4.58 27.67
C GLU A 345 -13.52 -5.13 29.07
N ALA A 346 -13.20 -4.36 30.10
CA ALA A 346 -13.37 -4.78 31.50
C ALA A 346 -14.33 -3.84 32.23
N ASP A 347 -15.14 -4.41 33.12
CA ASP A 347 -16.09 -3.66 33.95
C ASP A 347 -15.37 -2.87 35.05
N LEU A 348 -15.57 -1.54 35.03
CA LEU A 348 -15.13 -0.62 36.06
C LEU A 348 -16.34 0.17 36.57
N GLY A 349 -16.99 -0.34 37.62
CA GLY A 349 -18.10 0.36 38.27
C GLY A 349 -19.44 0.29 37.53
N GLY A 350 -19.69 -0.77 36.76
CA GLY A 350 -20.92 -1.02 36.01
C GLY A 350 -20.87 -0.59 34.54
N ALA A 351 -19.68 -0.23 34.04
CA ALA A 351 -19.45 0.15 32.65
C ALA A 351 -18.15 -0.48 32.13
N PHE A 352 -18.19 -0.95 30.89
CA PHE A 352 -17.07 -1.64 30.25
C PHE A 352 -16.13 -0.65 29.56
N PHE A 353 -14.85 -0.71 29.89
CA PHE A 353 -13.80 0.13 29.30
C PHE A 353 -12.71 -0.73 28.67
N ALA A 354 -12.16 -0.25 27.55
CA ALA A 354 -11.09 -0.96 26.85
C ALA A 354 -9.80 -0.99 27.68
N GLY A 355 -9.17 -2.15 27.76
CA GLY A 355 -7.95 -2.38 28.51
C GLY A 355 -7.21 -3.62 28.03
N LYS A 356 -6.15 -3.96 28.76
CA LYS A 356 -5.29 -5.10 28.45
C LYS A 356 -5.05 -5.96 29.67
N ILE A 357 -5.11 -7.29 29.51
CA ILE A 357 -4.82 -8.22 30.60
C ILE A 357 -3.33 -8.12 30.94
N ALA A 358 -3.04 -7.61 32.13
CA ALA A 358 -1.68 -7.47 32.66
C ALA A 358 -1.22 -8.72 33.41
N GLN A 359 -2.14 -9.44 34.05
CA GLN A 359 -1.82 -10.66 34.79
C GLN A 359 -3.04 -11.58 34.90
N VAL A 360 -2.81 -12.89 34.84
CA VAL A 360 -3.80 -13.93 35.14
C VAL A 360 -3.39 -14.65 36.42
N THR A 361 -4.27 -14.70 37.42
CA THR A 361 -4.02 -15.35 38.72
C THR A 361 -5.16 -16.30 39.06
N GLY A 362 -5.02 -17.58 38.67
CA GLY A 362 -6.09 -18.56 38.84
C GLY A 362 -7.32 -18.17 38.01
N ASN A 363 -8.44 -17.85 38.69
CA ASN A 363 -9.69 -17.44 38.04
C ASN A 363 -9.91 -15.92 38.00
N THR A 364 -8.93 -15.13 38.45
CA THR A 364 -9.04 -13.66 38.44
C THR A 364 -7.98 -13.02 37.55
N TYR A 365 -8.30 -11.82 37.05
CA TYR A 365 -7.50 -11.12 36.05
C TYR A 365 -7.23 -9.68 36.50
N ASN A 366 -6.01 -9.20 36.24
CA ASN A 366 -5.64 -7.80 36.46
C ASN A 366 -5.60 -7.10 35.10
N VAL A 367 -6.32 -5.99 34.97
CA VAL A 367 -6.47 -5.22 33.73
C VAL A 367 -5.81 -3.85 33.89
N VAL A 368 -5.10 -3.40 32.86
CA VAL A 368 -4.58 -2.04 32.75
C VAL A 368 -5.36 -1.32 31.65
N PHE A 369 -5.97 -0.20 31.99
CA PHE A 369 -6.73 0.65 31.08
C PHE A 369 -5.81 1.66 30.37
N PHE A 370 -6.29 2.23 29.25
CA PHE A 370 -5.48 3.14 28.42
C PHE A 370 -5.11 4.47 29.08
N ASP A 371 -5.90 4.92 30.05
CA ASP A 371 -5.64 6.11 30.86
C ASP A 371 -4.61 5.88 31.98
N GLY A 372 -4.15 4.63 32.13
CA GLY A 372 -3.16 4.22 33.13
C GLY A 372 -3.75 3.64 34.41
N ASP A 373 -5.08 3.65 34.56
CA ASP A 373 -5.76 3.03 35.69
C ASP A 373 -5.61 1.50 35.65
N ARG A 374 -5.69 0.89 36.83
CA ARG A 374 -5.53 -0.56 36.99
C ARG A 374 -6.61 -1.10 37.89
N GLU A 375 -7.23 -2.19 37.46
CA GLU A 375 -8.14 -2.96 38.29
C GLU A 375 -7.58 -4.37 38.48
N ASN A 376 -7.65 -4.87 39.71
CA ASN A 376 -7.08 -6.17 40.07
C ASN A 376 -8.17 -7.11 40.57
N GLY A 377 -8.06 -8.39 40.20
CA GLY A 377 -8.96 -9.40 40.73
C GLY A 377 -10.32 -9.49 40.05
N LEU A 378 -10.45 -9.00 38.81
CA LEU A 378 -11.70 -9.11 38.04
C LEU A 378 -12.04 -10.57 37.73
N GLU A 379 -13.31 -10.93 37.82
CA GLU A 379 -13.82 -12.25 37.44
C GLU A 379 -14.03 -12.35 35.92
N ARG A 380 -14.15 -13.59 35.41
CA ARG A 380 -14.21 -13.84 33.95
C ARG A 380 -15.41 -13.17 33.28
N ASP A 381 -16.56 -13.12 33.95
CA ASP A 381 -17.80 -12.52 33.44
C ASP A 381 -17.75 -10.98 33.39
N GLN A 382 -16.82 -10.36 34.12
CA GLN A 382 -16.55 -8.92 34.12
C GLN A 382 -15.62 -8.48 32.99
N ILE A 383 -15.23 -9.40 32.10
CA ILE A 383 -14.24 -9.14 31.04
C ILE A 383 -14.75 -9.70 29.72
N LYS A 384 -14.72 -8.87 28.68
CA LYS A 384 -15.13 -9.21 27.33
C LYS A 384 -13.91 -9.24 26.44
N LEU A 385 -13.61 -10.40 25.86
CA LEU A 385 -12.50 -10.55 24.91
C LEU A 385 -12.88 -9.92 23.56
N LEU A 386 -12.02 -9.04 23.03
CA LEU A 386 -12.30 -8.32 21.79
C LEU A 386 -11.98 -9.14 20.53
N ASN A 387 -11.00 -10.03 20.61
CA ASN A 387 -10.54 -10.82 19.48
C ASN A 387 -10.93 -12.31 19.65
N PRO A 388 -11.53 -12.96 18.64
CA PRO A 388 -11.92 -14.36 18.75
C PRO A 388 -10.70 -15.27 18.96
N PRO A 389 -10.80 -16.29 19.83
CA PRO A 389 -9.73 -17.25 20.03
C PRO A 389 -9.46 -17.99 18.71
N THR A 390 -8.22 -17.94 18.23
CA THR A 390 -7.79 -18.68 17.06
C THR A 390 -7.73 -20.17 17.37
N ALA A 391 -8.18 -21.05 16.47
CA ALA A 391 -8.16 -22.51 16.65
C ALA A 391 -6.75 -23.12 16.87
N ALA A 392 -5.69 -22.31 16.78
CA ALA A 392 -4.32 -22.68 17.10
C ALA A 392 -3.97 -22.53 18.60
N ASP A 393 -4.82 -21.90 19.41
CA ASP A 393 -4.55 -21.61 20.82
C ASP A 393 -4.96 -22.77 21.77
N GLU A 394 -5.66 -23.80 21.30
CA GLU A 394 -6.07 -24.95 22.12
C GLU A 394 -4.93 -25.96 22.41
N ASP A 395 -3.78 -25.83 21.74
CA ASP A 395 -2.67 -26.79 21.83
C ASP A 395 -1.45 -26.28 22.63
N GLU A 396 -1.54 -25.13 23.30
CA GLU A 396 -0.47 -24.64 24.17
C GLU A 396 -0.62 -25.17 25.60
N PHE A 397 0.10 -26.25 25.91
CA PHE A 397 0.15 -26.80 27.26
C PHE A 397 0.70 -25.78 28.26
N ASP A 398 -0.02 -25.57 29.36
CA ASP A 398 0.41 -24.76 30.48
C ASP A 398 1.76 -25.27 31.02
N THR A 399 2.77 -24.39 30.99
CA THR A 399 4.13 -24.66 31.48
C THR A 399 4.43 -23.96 32.79
N THR A 400 3.44 -23.34 33.43
CA THR A 400 3.64 -22.68 34.72
C THR A 400 4.09 -23.68 35.78
N GLY A 401 5.17 -23.34 36.49
CA GLY A 401 5.78 -24.19 37.52
C GLY A 401 6.79 -25.24 37.02
N MET A 402 7.00 -25.41 35.72
CA MET A 402 7.99 -26.35 35.18
C MET A 402 9.37 -25.72 35.04
N THR A 403 10.42 -26.47 35.41
CA THR A 403 11.80 -26.02 35.16
C THR A 403 12.16 -26.12 33.67
N PRO A 404 13.13 -25.33 33.17
CA PRO A 404 13.55 -25.37 31.77
C PRO A 404 13.98 -26.76 31.27
N LYS A 405 14.48 -27.62 32.19
CA LYS A 405 14.85 -29.01 31.87
C LYS A 405 13.61 -29.89 31.64
N GLU A 406 12.52 -29.67 32.35
CA GLU A 406 11.28 -30.45 32.24
C GLU A 406 10.53 -30.11 30.95
N ILE A 407 10.45 -28.82 30.61
CA ILE A 407 9.89 -28.33 29.34
C ILE A 407 10.64 -28.94 28.15
N LYS A 408 11.99 -28.97 28.20
CA LYS A 408 12.81 -29.58 27.15
C LYS A 408 12.60 -31.09 27.02
N ARG A 409 12.39 -31.79 28.14
CA ARG A 409 12.16 -33.25 28.15
C ARG A 409 10.77 -33.61 27.64
N MET A 410 9.76 -32.78 27.92
CA MET A 410 8.41 -32.90 27.38
C MET A 410 8.37 -32.67 25.87
N ARG A 411 8.96 -31.57 25.38
CA ARG A 411 9.04 -31.27 23.94
C ARG A 411 9.69 -32.42 23.15
N LYS A 412 10.76 -33.00 23.70
CA LYS A 412 11.46 -34.15 23.08
C LYS A 412 10.63 -35.46 23.09
N LYS A 413 9.75 -35.64 24.08
CA LYS A 413 8.80 -36.78 24.12
C LYS A 413 7.68 -36.60 23.09
N MET A 414 7.16 -35.39 22.95
CA MET A 414 6.12 -35.03 21.98
C MET A 414 6.62 -35.20 20.54
N GLU A 415 7.82 -34.72 20.26
CA GLU A 415 8.48 -34.85 18.94
C GLU A 415 8.72 -36.32 18.56
N LYS A 416 8.99 -37.18 19.55
CA LYS A 416 9.13 -38.63 19.37
C LYS A 416 7.79 -39.35 19.16
N LYS A 417 6.69 -38.77 19.66
CA LYS A 417 5.33 -39.30 19.50
C LYS A 417 4.70 -38.85 18.18
N LYS A 418 5.09 -37.69 17.63
CA LYS A 418 4.73 -37.24 16.27
C LYS A 418 5.50 -37.95 15.15
N ARG A 419 6.62 -38.60 15.47
CA ARG A 419 7.46 -39.37 14.52
C ARG A 419 7.13 -40.88 14.46
N LYS A 420 6.16 -41.34 15.24
CA LYS A 420 5.59 -42.69 15.20
C LYS A 420 4.13 -42.55 14.81
#